data_AF-A0A7X3H2X3-F1
#
_entry.id   AF-A0A7X3H2X3-F1
#
_cell.length_a   1.000
_cell.length_b   1.000
_cell.length_c   1.000
_cell.angle_alpha   90.00
_cell.angle_beta   90.00
_cell.angle_gamma   90.00
#
_symmetry.space_group_name_H-M   'P 1'
#
loop_
_entity.id
_entity.type
_entity.pdbx_description
1 polymer ?
#
loop_
_entity_poly.entity_id
_entity_poly.type
_entity_poly.pdbx_seq_one_letter_code
_entity_poly.pdbx_strand_id
1 'polypeptide(L)'
;MLVSPSVTPLQRFQQGVESFVQHLKPWRWLWPPMAFCAGLGSFFLVDRQQWLGAILALGLLLTWVLLLLESMIRRFLVRRGHSSLPQGITAFISQMVHQETLFFTLPFVLVTTVWSSGQVVFTLMVAGMALLSILDPLYFRLAGRFRSLYFVFHAHCVFLVVLVTLPIMFQLSTGLSLKLALLAMVTVTLPTFLQLLRDRSTLQGVILFCLTLLLAGGAWMGRIWVPPTGLWITASALSPSFDIEQRQPQGSIVLTPENLSENGLYVYSAIRAPRGLSETIIHEWRHENAVIDRVELDIAGGREQGYRAWSHKQNFPEAPEGEWRVDIMTDSGQRIGLVSFTISDDPQKATVADGQIKRTGFSKLNLKHFVPGQSFSVDD
;
A
#
# COMPACT_ATOMS: atom_id res chain seq x y z
N MET A 1 23.10 27.06 52.69
CA MET A 1 23.22 25.85 51.85
C MET A 1 22.10 25.88 50.84
N LEU A 2 22.41 26.19 49.57
CA LEU A 2 21.44 26.08 48.48
C LEU A 2 21.29 24.60 48.17
N VAL A 3 20.18 24.00 48.60
CA VAL A 3 19.78 22.65 48.18
C VAL A 3 19.57 22.74 46.67
N SER A 4 20.49 22.18 45.90
CA SER A 4 20.29 21.98 44.47
C SER A 4 19.01 21.16 44.29
N PRO A 5 18.03 21.62 43.50
CA PRO A 5 16.79 20.87 43.33
C PRO A 5 17.16 19.51 42.76
N SER A 6 16.78 18.44 43.45
CA SER A 6 17.03 17.08 43.01
C SER A 6 16.30 16.86 41.70
N VAL A 7 17.07 16.74 40.60
CA VAL A 7 16.51 16.50 39.27
C VAL A 7 15.75 15.18 39.32
N THR A 8 14.44 15.24 39.09
CA THR A 8 13.57 14.06 39.11
C THR A 8 13.98 13.06 38.02
N PRO A 9 13.72 11.74 38.17
CA PRO A 9 14.03 10.75 37.14
C PRO A 9 13.44 11.12 35.77
N LEU A 10 12.25 11.73 35.75
CA LEU A 10 11.59 12.20 34.54
C LEU A 10 12.34 13.36 33.87
N GLN A 11 12.83 14.33 34.65
CA GLN A 11 13.62 15.45 34.11
C GLN A 11 14.96 14.95 33.54
N ARG A 12 15.60 13.96 34.18
CA ARG A 12 16.80 13.33 33.62
C ARG A 12 16.50 12.63 32.30
N PHE A 13 15.38 11.91 32.23
CA PHE A 13 14.92 11.29 30.99
C PHE A 13 14.66 12.33 29.90
N GLN A 14 13.98 13.43 30.23
CA GLN A 14 13.74 14.53 29.28
C GLN A 14 15.05 15.13 28.76
N GLN A 15 15.98 15.50 29.64
CA GLN A 15 17.29 16.00 29.24
C GLN A 15 18.06 14.99 28.38
N GLY A 16 17.94 13.70 28.68
CA GLY A 16 18.48 12.63 27.85
C GLY A 16 17.89 12.61 26.43
N VAL A 17 16.56 12.70 26.30
CA VAL A 17 15.87 12.78 25.01
C VAL A 17 16.29 14.04 24.24
N GLU A 18 16.35 15.20 24.90
CA GLU A 18 16.76 16.45 24.27
C GLU A 18 18.20 16.38 23.74
N SER A 19 19.13 15.89 24.57
CA SER A 19 20.52 15.68 24.18
C SER A 19 20.63 14.70 23.01
N PHE A 20 19.90 13.57 23.06
CA PHE A 20 19.89 12.58 22.00
C PHE A 20 19.39 13.17 20.66
N VAL A 21 18.29 13.95 20.70
CA VAL A 21 17.75 14.62 19.51
C VAL A 21 18.75 15.64 18.95
N GLN A 22 19.45 16.40 19.80
CA GLN A 22 20.50 17.32 19.35
C GLN A 22 21.66 16.60 18.67
N HIS A 23 22.07 15.43 19.18
CA HIS A 23 23.11 14.61 18.57
C HIS A 23 22.68 13.98 17.24
N LEU A 24 21.41 13.61 17.09
CA LEU A 24 20.88 13.06 15.84
C LEU A 24 20.63 14.12 14.76
N LYS A 25 20.37 15.37 15.15
CA LYS A 25 19.98 16.44 14.22
C LYS A 25 20.94 16.63 13.02
N PRO A 26 22.28 16.57 13.16
CA PRO A 26 23.21 16.64 12.02
C PRO A 26 23.07 15.47 11.04
N TRP A 27 22.64 14.30 11.53
CA TRP A 27 22.54 13.04 10.77
C TRP A 27 21.16 12.82 10.15
N ARG A 28 20.24 13.76 10.33
CA ARG A 28 18.84 13.68 9.85
C ARG A 28 18.69 13.36 8.35
N TRP A 29 19.68 13.72 7.53
CA TRP A 29 19.64 13.47 6.08
C TRP A 29 19.76 11.97 5.74
N LEU A 30 20.30 11.15 6.65
CA LEU A 30 20.35 9.69 6.51
C LEU A 30 19.00 9.04 6.83
N TRP A 31 18.10 9.73 7.53
CA TRP A 31 16.84 9.13 8.00
C TRP A 31 15.92 8.70 6.85
N PRO A 32 15.61 9.54 5.83
CA PRO A 32 14.81 9.11 4.69
C PRO A 32 15.35 7.90 3.92
N PRO A 33 16.63 7.84 3.50
CA PRO A 33 17.13 6.66 2.79
C PRO A 33 17.17 5.41 3.69
N MET A 34 17.46 5.54 4.99
CA MET A 34 17.38 4.41 5.92
C MET A 34 15.94 3.88 6.02
N ALA A 35 14.95 4.75 6.18
CA ALA A 35 13.54 4.37 6.23
C ALA A 35 13.07 3.73 4.90
N PHE A 36 13.54 4.25 3.76
CA PHE A 36 13.27 3.67 2.46
C PHE A 36 13.88 2.27 2.32
N CYS A 37 15.14 2.10 2.71
CA CYS A 37 15.82 0.80 2.73
C CYS A 37 15.14 -0.18 3.70
N ALA A 38 14.66 0.29 4.86
CA ALA A 38 13.88 -0.51 5.79
C ALA A 38 12.52 -0.92 5.20
N GLY A 39 11.84 -0.01 4.49
CA GLY A 39 10.62 -0.31 3.73
C GLY A 39 10.85 -1.34 2.63
N LEU A 40 11.90 -1.16 1.83
CA LEU A 40 12.29 -2.08 0.76
C LEU A 40 12.68 -3.45 1.32
N GLY A 41 13.46 -3.46 2.40
CA GLY A 41 13.82 -4.66 3.15
C GLY A 41 12.58 -5.36 3.69
N SER A 42 11.66 -4.63 4.33
CA SER A 42 10.39 -5.18 4.81
C SER A 42 9.56 -5.77 3.68
N PHE A 43 9.45 -5.09 2.53
CA PHE A 43 8.74 -5.58 1.36
C PHE A 43 9.27 -6.95 0.90
N PHE A 44 10.59 -7.11 0.79
CA PHE A 44 11.21 -8.39 0.40
C PHE A 44 11.18 -9.45 1.53
N LEU A 45 11.27 -9.02 2.79
CA LEU A 45 11.26 -9.91 3.95
C LEU A 45 9.87 -10.45 4.27
N VAL A 46 8.79 -9.74 3.93
CA VAL A 46 7.41 -10.23 4.09
C VAL A 46 7.20 -11.59 3.38
N ASP A 47 7.92 -11.85 2.29
CA ASP A 47 7.85 -13.13 1.58
C ASP A 47 8.67 -14.25 2.24
N ARG A 48 9.88 -13.92 2.71
CA ARG A 48 10.89 -14.92 3.14
C ARG A 48 10.94 -15.13 4.65
N GLN A 49 10.85 -14.06 5.43
CA GLN A 49 10.92 -14.05 6.89
C GLN A 49 9.89 -13.08 7.47
N GLN A 50 8.61 -13.48 7.43
CA GLN A 50 7.46 -12.65 7.84
C GLN A 50 7.64 -11.95 9.19
N TRP A 51 8.26 -12.62 10.16
CA TRP A 51 8.47 -12.09 11.50
C TRP A 51 9.35 -10.82 11.50
N LEU A 52 10.36 -10.72 10.62
CA LEU A 52 11.20 -9.51 10.52
C LEU A 52 10.41 -8.33 9.95
N GLY A 53 9.65 -8.55 8.86
CA GLY A 53 8.77 -7.52 8.30
C GLY A 53 7.71 -7.08 9.32
N ALA A 54 7.14 -8.03 10.07
CA ALA A 54 6.18 -7.75 11.13
C ALA A 54 6.79 -6.97 12.30
N ILE A 55 8.05 -7.21 12.67
CA ILE A 55 8.75 -6.42 13.71
C ILE A 55 8.94 -4.97 13.24
N LEU A 56 9.38 -4.75 12.00
CA LEU A 56 9.53 -3.41 11.45
C LEU A 56 8.18 -2.68 11.39
N ALA A 57 7.13 -3.36 10.92
CA ALA A 57 5.77 -2.84 10.89
C ALA A 57 5.24 -2.52 12.31
N LEU A 58 5.49 -3.40 13.29
CA LEU A 58 5.13 -3.20 14.68
C LEU A 58 5.86 -1.99 15.28
N GLY A 59 7.16 -1.84 15.01
CA GLY A 59 7.95 -0.69 15.43
C GLY A 59 7.34 0.61 14.92
N LEU A 60 6.99 0.66 13.63
CA LEU A 60 6.34 1.82 13.02
C LEU A 60 4.96 2.11 13.65
N LEU A 61 4.13 1.09 13.88
CA LEU A 61 2.84 1.26 14.55
C LEU A 61 3.00 1.76 16.00
N LEU A 62 3.96 1.23 16.75
CA LEU A 62 4.24 1.67 18.11
C LEU A 62 4.67 3.14 18.13
N THR A 63 5.53 3.56 17.20
CA THR A 63 5.93 4.96 17.02
C THR A 63 4.71 5.86 16.76
N TRP A 64 3.74 5.41 15.96
CA TRP A 64 2.50 6.14 15.73
C TRP A 64 1.58 6.20 16.94
N VAL A 65 1.42 5.11 17.68
CA VAL A 65 0.65 5.10 18.93
C VAL A 65 1.24 6.12 19.91
N LEU A 66 2.56 6.14 20.07
CA LEU A 66 3.25 7.13 20.91
C LEU A 66 3.04 8.57 20.41
N LEU A 67 3.13 8.79 19.09
CA LEU A 67 2.91 10.11 18.49
C LEU A 67 1.48 10.61 18.68
N LEU A 68 0.46 9.75 18.50
CA LEU A 68 -0.94 10.10 18.71
C LEU A 68 -1.25 10.38 20.19
N LEU A 69 -0.59 9.66 21.10
CA LEU A 69 -0.70 9.86 22.54
C LEU A 69 0.10 11.07 23.05
N GLU A 70 0.97 11.67 22.24
CA GLU A 70 1.87 12.77 22.63
C GLU A 70 1.13 13.92 23.32
N SER A 71 0.00 14.34 22.75
CA SER A 71 -0.83 15.42 23.33
C SER A 71 -1.49 15.04 24.67
N MET A 72 -1.82 13.76 24.88
CA MET A 72 -2.38 13.25 26.13
C MET A 72 -1.31 13.12 27.20
N ILE A 73 -0.15 12.55 26.84
CA ILE A 73 1.03 12.43 27.69
C ILE A 73 1.47 13.81 28.15
N ARG A 74 1.58 14.78 27.23
CA ARG A 74 1.92 16.17 27.55
C ARG A 74 0.97 16.78 28.58
N ARG A 75 -0.35 16.67 28.37
CA ARG A 75 -1.35 17.20 29.30
C ARG A 75 -1.28 16.52 30.67
N PHE A 76 -1.06 15.22 30.70
CA PHE A 76 -0.91 14.45 31.93
C PHE A 76 0.34 14.86 32.72
N LEU A 77 1.48 15.02 32.06
CA LEU A 77 2.73 15.46 32.69
C LEU A 77 2.60 16.88 33.28
N VAL A 78 2.05 17.81 32.51
CA VAL A 78 1.83 19.19 32.97
C VAL A 78 0.86 19.23 34.16
N ARG A 79 -0.21 18.43 34.14
CA ARG A 79 -1.14 18.31 35.28
C ARG A 79 -0.48 17.77 36.55
N ARG A 80 0.57 16.95 36.41
CA ARG A 80 1.38 16.43 37.52
C ARG A 80 2.53 17.37 37.92
N GLY A 81 2.61 18.58 37.37
CA GLY A 81 3.64 19.57 37.71
C GLY A 81 4.99 19.35 37.03
N HIS A 82 5.05 18.48 36.01
CA HIS A 82 6.28 18.24 35.25
C HIS A 82 6.37 19.14 34.00
N SER A 83 7.60 19.53 33.64
CA SER A 83 7.89 20.19 32.36
C SER A 83 7.52 19.29 31.18
N SER A 84 7.03 19.88 30.09
CA SER A 84 6.84 19.15 28.81
C SER A 84 8.05 19.35 27.91
N LEU A 85 8.26 18.42 26.97
CA LEU A 85 9.28 18.58 25.92
C LEU A 85 9.09 19.91 25.16
N PRO A 86 10.19 20.58 24.75
CA PRO A 86 10.14 21.76 23.92
C PRO A 86 9.40 21.51 22.61
N GLN A 87 8.60 22.49 22.16
CA GLN A 87 7.80 22.36 20.95
C GLN A 87 8.63 22.06 19.69
N GLY A 88 9.85 22.59 19.61
CA GLY A 88 10.77 22.31 18.50
C GLY A 88 11.20 20.84 18.42
N ILE A 89 11.32 20.17 19.57
CA ILE A 89 11.70 18.75 19.66
C ILE A 89 10.51 17.87 19.28
N THR A 90 9.31 18.17 19.80
CA THR A 90 8.08 17.50 19.36
C THR A 90 7.89 17.61 17.84
N ALA A 91 8.07 18.79 17.28
CA ALA A 91 7.89 19.01 15.84
C ALA A 91 8.93 18.25 15.01
N PHE A 92 10.18 18.19 15.48
CA PHE A 92 11.23 17.38 14.87
C PHE A 92 10.91 15.88 14.92
N ILE A 93 10.49 15.36 16.09
CA ILE A 93 10.07 13.95 16.24
C ILE A 93 8.90 13.66 15.29
N SER A 94 7.89 14.52 15.25
CA SER A 94 6.73 14.37 14.35
C SER A 94 7.16 14.32 12.88
N GLN A 95 8.12 15.16 12.47
CA GLN A 95 8.69 15.14 11.12
C GLN A 95 9.42 13.83 10.83
N MET A 96 10.23 13.33 11.78
CA MET A 96 10.94 12.05 11.64
C MET A 96 9.98 10.87 11.50
N VAL A 97 8.91 10.82 12.29
CA VAL A 97 7.88 9.77 12.18
C VAL A 97 7.13 9.85 10.84
N HIS A 98 6.80 11.06 10.38
CA HIS A 98 6.20 11.24 9.06
C HIS A 98 7.13 10.78 7.94
N GLN A 99 8.41 11.15 7.98
CA GLN A 99 9.42 10.70 7.02
C GLN A 99 9.56 9.17 7.06
N GLU A 100 9.71 8.60 8.25
CA GLU A 100 9.80 7.16 8.44
C GLU A 100 8.62 6.45 7.78
N THR A 101 7.40 6.92 8.03
CA THR A 101 6.17 6.35 7.45
C THR A 101 6.16 6.45 5.93
N LEU A 102 6.41 7.65 5.39
CA LEU A 102 6.33 7.89 3.96
C LEU A 102 7.38 7.08 3.21
N PHE A 103 8.62 7.08 3.68
CA PHE A 103 9.70 6.34 3.03
C PHE A 103 9.61 4.83 3.27
N PHE A 104 9.11 4.36 4.42
CA PHE A 104 8.85 2.94 4.66
C PHE A 104 7.75 2.39 3.75
N THR A 105 6.67 3.14 3.55
CA THR A 105 5.51 2.70 2.76
C THR A 105 5.68 2.93 1.26
N LEU A 106 6.51 3.89 0.84
CA LEU A 106 6.71 4.26 -0.57
C LEU A 106 7.14 3.08 -1.47
N PRO A 107 8.07 2.17 -1.10
CA PRO A 107 8.37 0.98 -1.88
C PRO A 107 7.14 0.10 -2.17
N PHE A 108 6.30 -0.15 -1.16
CA PHE A 108 5.07 -0.94 -1.32
C PHE A 108 4.13 -0.29 -2.34
N VAL A 109 3.92 1.03 -2.21
CA VAL A 109 3.08 1.81 -3.12
C VAL A 109 3.64 1.77 -4.54
N LEU A 110 4.94 2.05 -4.73
CA LEU A 110 5.59 2.07 -6.04
C LEU A 110 5.52 0.72 -6.76
N VAL A 111 5.77 -0.38 -6.04
CA VAL A 111 5.80 -1.72 -6.63
C VAL A 111 4.41 -2.20 -7.02
N THR A 112 3.39 -1.89 -6.20
CA THR A 112 2.01 -2.35 -6.40
C THR A 112 1.18 -1.42 -7.29
N THR A 113 1.75 -0.28 -7.71
CA THR A 113 1.07 0.66 -8.61
C THR A 113 0.97 0.11 -10.03
N VAL A 114 -0.26 0.06 -10.54
CA VAL A 114 -0.52 -0.14 -11.96
C VAL A 114 -0.44 1.22 -12.66
N TRP A 115 0.69 1.48 -13.32
CA TRP A 115 1.03 2.79 -13.91
C TRP A 115 0.12 3.24 -15.06
N SER A 116 -0.66 2.33 -15.65
CA SER A 116 -1.67 2.64 -16.67
C SER A 116 -3.07 2.92 -16.07
N SER A 117 -3.14 3.23 -14.77
CA SER A 117 -4.40 3.45 -14.04
C SER A 117 -4.39 4.72 -13.22
N GLY A 118 -5.55 5.08 -12.63
CA GLY A 118 -5.67 6.20 -11.69
C GLY A 118 -4.79 6.07 -10.44
N GLN A 119 -4.22 4.89 -10.16
CA GLN A 119 -3.30 4.67 -9.05
C GLN A 119 -2.05 5.55 -9.11
N VAL A 120 -1.62 5.96 -10.31
CA VAL A 120 -0.50 6.90 -10.47
C VAL A 120 -0.73 8.19 -9.69
N VAL A 121 -1.96 8.70 -9.63
CA VAL A 121 -2.28 9.93 -8.91
C VAL A 121 -2.01 9.77 -7.42
N PHE A 122 -2.45 8.65 -6.84
CA PHE A 122 -2.20 8.34 -5.43
C PHE A 122 -0.69 8.19 -5.17
N THR A 123 0.01 7.46 -6.02
CA THR A 123 1.46 7.22 -5.87
C THR A 123 2.28 8.50 -5.98
N LEU A 124 1.95 9.38 -6.93
CA LEU A 124 2.59 10.69 -7.06
C LEU A 124 2.27 11.59 -5.86
N MET A 125 1.06 11.52 -5.30
CA MET A 125 0.73 12.23 -4.07
C MET A 125 1.57 11.75 -2.90
N VAL A 126 1.72 10.44 -2.69
CA VAL A 126 2.58 9.87 -1.63
C VAL A 126 4.04 10.27 -1.83
N ALA A 127 4.55 10.19 -3.07
CA ALA A 127 5.90 10.65 -3.40
C ALA A 127 6.09 12.16 -3.14
N GLY A 128 5.10 12.98 -3.52
CA GLY A 128 5.09 14.42 -3.25
C GLY A 128 5.08 14.73 -1.75
N MET A 129 4.32 13.97 -0.96
CA MET A 129 4.34 14.06 0.51
C MET A 129 5.71 13.67 1.08
N ALA A 130 6.32 12.59 0.58
CA ALA A 130 7.65 12.16 0.98
C ALA A 130 8.70 13.24 0.70
N LEU A 131 8.69 13.85 -0.49
CA LEU A 131 9.55 14.98 -0.83
C LEU A 131 9.30 16.19 0.09
N LEU A 132 8.03 16.56 0.28
CA LEU A 132 7.66 17.67 1.16
C LEU A 132 8.15 17.46 2.59
N SER A 133 8.17 16.22 3.08
CA SER A 133 8.62 15.88 4.43
C SER A 133 10.12 16.12 4.67
N ILE A 134 10.95 16.06 3.61
CA ILE A 134 12.39 16.34 3.65
C ILE A 134 12.67 17.86 3.58
N LEU A 135 11.80 18.62 2.92
CA LEU A 135 11.97 20.05 2.69
C LEU A 135 11.57 20.85 3.94
N ASP A 136 12.47 20.98 4.92
CA ASP A 136 12.18 21.65 6.21
C ASP A 136 11.43 22.98 6.08
N PRO A 137 11.85 23.94 5.22
CA PRO A 137 11.17 25.23 5.16
C PRO A 137 9.71 25.12 4.72
N LEU A 138 9.39 24.12 3.89
CA LEU A 138 8.04 23.86 3.42
C LEU A 138 7.25 23.07 4.45
N TYR A 139 7.84 22.03 5.07
CA TYR A 139 7.21 21.24 6.12
C TYR A 139 6.83 22.10 7.33
N PHE A 140 7.74 22.93 7.85
CA PHE A 140 7.44 23.79 8.99
C PHE A 140 6.48 24.94 8.62
N ARG A 141 6.52 25.44 7.38
CA ARG A 141 5.52 26.40 6.88
C ARG A 141 4.13 25.77 6.80
N LEU A 142 4.05 24.51 6.36
CA LEU A 142 2.81 23.73 6.37
C LEU A 142 2.28 23.57 7.80
N ALA A 143 3.12 23.13 8.74
CA ALA A 143 2.76 22.92 10.13
C ALA A 143 2.32 24.21 10.86
N GLY A 144 2.97 25.35 10.56
CA GLY A 144 2.69 26.64 11.17
C GLY A 144 1.54 27.41 10.53
N ARG A 145 1.63 27.68 9.22
CA ARG A 145 0.70 28.57 8.49
C ARG A 145 -0.53 27.83 7.97
N PHE A 146 -0.36 26.62 7.45
CA PHE A 146 -1.42 25.86 6.79
C PHE A 146 -1.86 24.65 7.65
N ARG A 147 -2.22 24.93 8.90
CA ARG A 147 -2.46 23.91 9.94
C ARG A 147 -3.49 22.84 9.54
N SER A 148 -4.55 23.20 8.84
CA SER A 148 -5.53 22.22 8.33
C SER A 148 -4.92 21.25 7.33
N LEU A 149 -4.10 21.75 6.39
CA LEU A 149 -3.41 20.91 5.42
C LEU A 149 -2.34 20.03 6.08
N TYR A 150 -1.69 20.52 7.15
CA TYR A 150 -0.80 19.69 7.98
C TYR A 150 -1.55 18.52 8.63
N PHE A 151 -2.78 18.74 9.11
CA PHE A 151 -3.60 17.65 9.66
C PHE A 151 -4.04 16.64 8.60
N VAL A 152 -4.37 17.09 7.39
CA VAL A 152 -4.62 16.20 6.26
C VAL A 152 -3.38 15.36 5.95
N PHE A 153 -2.20 16.00 5.89
CA PHE A 153 -0.93 15.31 5.71
C PHE A 153 -0.68 14.26 6.80
N HIS A 154 -0.85 14.64 8.08
CA HIS A 154 -0.67 13.74 9.23
C HIS A 154 -1.65 12.56 9.19
N ALA A 155 -2.93 12.81 8.94
CA ALA A 155 -3.94 11.77 8.84
C ALA A 155 -3.69 10.82 7.66
N HIS A 156 -3.15 11.34 6.56
CA HIS A 156 -2.78 10.53 5.41
C HIS A 156 -1.56 9.63 5.71
N CYS A 157 -0.61 10.09 6.54
CA CYS A 157 0.43 9.19 7.04
C CYS A 157 -0.15 8.08 7.94
N VAL A 158 -1.14 8.38 8.78
CA VAL A 158 -1.88 7.35 9.57
C VAL A 158 -2.58 6.35 8.64
N PHE A 159 -3.23 6.84 7.58
CA PHE A 159 -3.83 5.99 6.56
C PHE A 159 -2.80 5.03 5.96
N LEU A 160 -1.64 5.54 5.51
CA LEU A 160 -0.59 4.74 4.87
C LEU A 160 0.01 3.69 5.81
N VAL A 161 0.34 4.07 7.06
CA VAL A 161 0.91 3.11 8.01
C VAL A 161 -0.08 1.99 8.27
N VAL A 162 -1.35 2.28 8.51
CA VAL A 162 -2.37 1.26 8.79
C VAL A 162 -2.61 0.39 7.55
N LEU A 163 -2.71 1.00 6.36
CA LEU A 163 -2.91 0.30 5.09
C LEU A 163 -1.82 -0.74 4.80
N VAL A 164 -0.55 -0.39 5.07
CA VAL A 164 0.59 -1.26 4.78
C VAL A 164 0.85 -2.27 5.89
N THR A 165 0.73 -1.86 7.16
CA THR A 165 1.16 -2.71 8.29
C THR A 165 0.12 -3.74 8.70
N LEU A 166 -1.19 -3.44 8.62
CA LEU A 166 -2.22 -4.37 9.09
C LEU A 166 -2.28 -5.71 8.32
N PRO A 167 -2.21 -5.76 6.97
CA PRO A 167 -2.19 -7.02 6.24
C PRO A 167 -0.98 -7.89 6.64
N ILE A 168 0.17 -7.25 6.91
CA ILE A 168 1.41 -7.94 7.27
C ILE A 168 1.30 -8.55 8.68
N MET A 169 0.76 -7.79 9.63
CA MET A 169 0.73 -8.18 11.04
C MET A 169 -0.42 -9.12 11.40
N PHE A 170 -1.59 -8.90 10.80
CA PHE A 170 -2.84 -9.55 11.20
C PHE A 170 -3.46 -10.39 10.09
N GLN A 171 -2.80 -10.52 8.92
CA GLN A 171 -3.26 -11.34 7.79
C GLN A 171 -4.67 -10.95 7.30
N LEU A 172 -5.04 -9.66 7.45
CA LEU A 172 -6.34 -9.14 7.04
C LEU A 172 -6.37 -8.94 5.53
N SER A 173 -7.51 -9.24 4.91
CA SER A 173 -7.75 -8.97 3.49
C SER A 173 -7.48 -7.51 3.12
N THR A 174 -7.18 -7.27 1.85
CA THR A 174 -6.88 -5.93 1.34
C THR A 174 -8.05 -4.98 1.59
N GLY A 175 -9.28 -5.45 1.33
CA GLY A 175 -10.50 -4.69 1.58
C GLY A 175 -10.71 -4.32 3.06
N LEU A 176 -10.46 -5.25 3.99
CA LEU A 176 -10.62 -4.99 5.42
C LEU A 176 -9.55 -4.01 5.93
N SER A 177 -8.29 -4.21 5.53
CA SER A 177 -7.17 -3.32 5.84
C SER A 177 -7.42 -1.90 5.34
N LEU A 178 -7.96 -1.74 4.12
CA LEU A 178 -8.35 -0.43 3.57
C LEU A 178 -9.46 0.23 4.41
N LYS A 179 -10.52 -0.50 4.78
CA LYS A 179 -11.60 0.04 5.64
C LYS A 179 -11.06 0.51 6.99
N LEU A 180 -10.19 -0.28 7.61
CA LEU A 180 -9.55 0.07 8.89
C LEU A 180 -8.60 1.28 8.75
N ALA A 181 -7.86 1.38 7.65
CA ALA A 181 -7.02 2.54 7.37
C ALA A 181 -7.84 3.83 7.18
N LEU A 182 -8.95 3.76 6.44
CA LEU A 182 -9.88 4.88 6.29
C LEU A 182 -10.51 5.26 7.64
N LEU A 183 -10.92 4.27 8.44
CA LEU A 183 -11.45 4.51 9.78
C LEU A 183 -10.42 5.19 10.68
N ALA A 184 -9.17 4.74 10.66
CA ALA A 184 -8.07 5.36 11.43
C ALA A 184 -7.82 6.81 10.99
N MET A 185 -7.79 7.07 9.69
CA MET A 185 -7.65 8.43 9.13
C MET A 185 -8.79 9.35 9.58
N VAL A 186 -10.05 8.90 9.51
CA VAL A 186 -11.22 9.67 9.97
C VAL A 186 -11.14 9.89 11.48
N THR A 187 -10.75 8.87 12.25
CA THR A 187 -10.62 8.96 13.71
C THR A 187 -9.57 9.99 14.12
N VAL A 188 -8.42 10.04 13.43
CA VAL A 188 -7.34 11.01 13.73
C VAL A 188 -7.69 12.42 13.27
N THR A 189 -8.51 12.59 12.23
CA THR A 189 -8.99 13.92 11.81
C THR A 189 -10.11 14.47 12.70
N LEU A 190 -10.86 13.59 13.39
CA LEU A 190 -12.02 13.96 14.19
C LEU A 190 -11.72 14.95 15.34
N PRO A 191 -10.65 14.83 16.15
CA PRO A 191 -10.37 15.82 17.21
C PRO A 191 -10.14 17.23 16.68
N THR A 192 -9.46 17.38 15.55
CA THR A 192 -9.27 18.67 14.87
C THR A 192 -10.62 19.24 14.44
N PHE A 193 -11.48 18.37 13.94
CA PHE A 193 -12.83 18.72 13.54
C PHE A 193 -13.73 19.17 14.69
N LEU A 194 -13.72 18.43 15.80
CA LEU A 194 -14.48 18.74 17.01
C LEU A 194 -14.02 20.07 17.64
N GLN A 195 -12.72 20.40 17.55
CA GLN A 195 -12.22 21.70 17.98
C GLN A 195 -12.77 22.84 17.12
N LEU A 196 -12.94 22.62 15.81
CA LEU A 196 -13.61 23.60 14.93
C LEU A 196 -15.10 23.77 15.27
N LEU A 197 -15.73 22.77 15.88
CA LEU A 197 -17.14 22.76 16.28
C LEU A 197 -17.43 23.35 17.67
N ARG A 198 -16.43 23.48 18.54
CA ARG A 198 -16.64 23.78 19.96
C ARG A 198 -17.46 25.05 20.22
N ASP A 199 -17.32 26.04 19.36
CA ASP A 199 -18.01 27.34 19.47
C ASP A 199 -19.06 27.54 18.36
N ARG A 200 -19.56 26.45 17.77
CA ARG A 200 -20.48 26.47 16.62
C ARG A 200 -21.91 26.11 17.03
N SER A 201 -22.90 26.60 16.27
CA SER A 201 -24.30 26.27 16.50
C SER A 201 -24.60 24.80 16.17
N THR A 202 -25.71 24.25 16.67
CA THR A 202 -26.14 22.86 16.39
C THR A 202 -26.22 22.57 14.89
N LEU A 203 -26.76 23.51 14.10
CA LEU A 203 -26.80 23.42 12.64
C LEU A 203 -25.41 23.31 12.01
N GLN A 204 -24.45 24.11 12.48
CA GLN A 204 -23.06 24.03 12.03
C GLN A 204 -22.41 22.70 12.43
N GLY A 205 -22.76 22.18 13.62
CA GLY A 205 -22.42 20.81 14.05
C GLY A 205 -22.89 19.73 13.09
N VAL A 206 -24.17 19.80 12.68
CA VAL A 206 -24.77 18.88 11.70
C VAL A 206 -24.12 19.02 10.33
N ILE A 207 -23.93 20.24 9.82
CA ILE A 207 -23.26 20.50 8.53
C ILE A 207 -21.86 19.88 8.52
N LEU A 208 -21.11 20.06 9.60
CA LEU A 208 -19.78 19.49 9.70
C LEU A 208 -19.87 17.96 9.77
N PHE A 209 -20.72 17.37 10.61
CA PHE A 209 -20.91 15.91 10.62
C PHE A 209 -21.22 15.33 9.23
N CYS A 210 -22.13 15.97 8.48
CA CYS A 210 -22.41 15.63 7.09
C CYS A 210 -21.16 15.76 6.18
N LEU A 211 -20.35 16.81 6.37
CA LEU A 211 -19.08 16.98 5.66
C LEU A 211 -18.08 15.86 5.99
N THR A 212 -17.99 15.38 7.24
CA THR A 212 -17.14 14.22 7.58
C THR A 212 -17.60 12.97 6.86
N LEU A 213 -18.92 12.71 6.85
CA LEU A 213 -19.47 11.57 6.12
C LEU A 213 -19.23 11.69 4.62
N LEU A 214 -19.34 12.90 4.05
CA LEU A 214 -19.04 13.17 2.65
C LEU A 214 -17.56 12.94 2.34
N LEU A 215 -16.65 13.37 3.21
CA LEU A 215 -15.21 13.13 3.05
C LEU A 215 -14.86 11.65 3.18
N ALA A 216 -15.47 10.94 4.14
CA ALA A 216 -15.29 9.50 4.30
C ALA A 216 -15.83 8.73 3.08
N GLY A 217 -17.01 9.12 2.59
CA GLY A 217 -17.60 8.61 1.35
C GLY A 217 -16.72 8.89 0.13
N GLY A 218 -16.20 10.12 0.02
CA GLY A 218 -15.25 10.50 -1.03
C GLY A 218 -13.96 9.69 -0.99
N ALA A 219 -13.40 9.46 0.20
CA ALA A 219 -12.22 8.62 0.39
C ALA A 219 -12.50 7.15 0.02
N TRP A 220 -13.68 6.63 0.35
CA TRP A 220 -14.12 5.30 -0.08
C TRP A 220 -14.31 5.23 -1.61
N MET A 221 -14.85 6.27 -2.25
CA MET A 221 -14.92 6.34 -3.71
C MET A 221 -13.53 6.37 -4.35
N GLY A 222 -12.59 7.09 -3.74
CA GLY A 222 -11.19 7.15 -4.16
C GLY A 222 -10.39 5.85 -3.98
N ARG A 223 -10.97 4.81 -3.36
CA ARG A 223 -10.27 3.53 -3.11
C ARG A 223 -9.69 2.88 -4.36
N ILE A 224 -10.33 3.05 -5.51
CA ILE A 224 -9.90 2.46 -6.77
C ILE A 224 -8.55 3.02 -7.24
N TRP A 225 -8.15 4.20 -6.74
CA TRP A 225 -6.85 4.81 -6.98
C TRP A 225 -5.81 4.42 -5.93
N VAL A 226 -6.19 3.74 -4.85
CA VAL A 226 -5.21 3.23 -3.88
C VAL A 226 -4.67 1.90 -4.43
N PRO A 227 -3.35 1.73 -4.61
CA PRO A 227 -2.80 0.43 -5.00
C PRO A 227 -2.95 -0.58 -3.84
N PRO A 228 -3.16 -1.87 -4.15
CA PRO A 228 -3.27 -2.91 -3.13
C PRO A 228 -1.87 -3.25 -2.61
N THR A 229 -1.41 -2.55 -1.57
CA THR A 229 0.01 -2.53 -1.13
C THR A 229 0.60 -3.87 -0.68
N GLY A 230 -0.23 -4.91 -0.53
CA GLY A 230 0.22 -6.28 -0.25
C GLY A 230 0.15 -7.23 -1.45
N LEU A 231 -0.37 -6.81 -2.60
CA LEU A 231 -0.66 -7.68 -3.74
C LEU A 231 0.03 -7.20 -5.01
N TRP A 232 0.72 -8.09 -5.71
CA TRP A 232 1.28 -7.77 -7.04
C TRP A 232 1.36 -9.00 -7.94
N ILE A 233 1.28 -8.78 -9.25
CA ILE A 233 1.45 -9.84 -10.25
C ILE A 233 2.93 -10.13 -10.46
N THR A 234 3.32 -11.40 -10.31
CA THR A 234 4.67 -11.89 -10.59
C THR A 234 4.80 -12.47 -11.99
N ALA A 235 3.74 -13.05 -12.55
CA ALA A 235 3.70 -13.54 -13.91
C ALA A 235 2.26 -13.68 -14.44
N SER A 236 2.13 -13.76 -15.76
CA SER A 236 0.85 -14.00 -16.45
C SER A 236 1.04 -14.82 -17.72
N ALA A 237 -0.02 -15.48 -18.20
CA ALA A 237 -0.02 -16.19 -19.48
C ALA A 237 -1.41 -16.20 -20.11
N LEU A 238 -1.44 -16.37 -21.43
CA LEU A 238 -2.62 -16.65 -22.23
C LEU A 238 -2.44 -18.03 -22.86
N SER A 239 -3.49 -18.86 -22.83
CA SER A 239 -3.38 -20.25 -23.26
C SER A 239 -4.67 -20.78 -23.86
N PRO A 240 -4.61 -21.63 -24.90
CA PRO A 240 -5.78 -22.37 -25.37
C PRO A 240 -6.20 -23.50 -24.41
N SER A 241 -5.24 -24.09 -23.68
CA SER A 241 -5.51 -25.19 -22.75
C SER A 241 -4.80 -25.00 -21.41
N PHE A 242 -5.24 -25.75 -20.41
CA PHE A 242 -4.74 -25.63 -19.04
C PHE A 242 -4.68 -26.99 -18.35
N ASP A 243 -3.52 -27.32 -17.78
CA ASP A 243 -3.36 -28.48 -16.91
C ASP A 243 -3.79 -28.11 -15.49
N ILE A 244 -4.94 -28.65 -15.08
CA ILE A 244 -5.56 -28.36 -13.79
C ILE A 244 -4.76 -28.97 -12.63
N GLU A 245 -4.17 -30.15 -12.83
CA GLU A 245 -3.42 -30.86 -11.79
C GLU A 245 -2.11 -30.12 -11.50
N GLN A 246 -1.37 -29.76 -12.56
CA GLN A 246 -0.10 -29.04 -12.43
C GLN A 246 -0.30 -27.53 -12.24
N ARG A 247 -1.52 -27.03 -12.50
CA ARG A 247 -1.89 -25.61 -12.50
C ARG A 247 -0.99 -24.81 -13.44
N GLN A 248 -0.90 -25.27 -14.69
CA GLN A 248 -0.03 -24.68 -15.71
C GLN A 248 -0.77 -24.45 -17.03
N PRO A 249 -0.59 -23.28 -17.66
CA PRO A 249 -1.04 -23.03 -19.02
C PRO A 249 -0.27 -23.91 -20.02
N GLN A 250 -0.97 -24.39 -21.06
CA GLN A 250 -0.42 -25.26 -22.11
C GLN A 250 -0.92 -24.89 -23.51
N GLY A 251 -0.20 -25.39 -24.52
CA GLY A 251 -0.54 -25.21 -25.92
C GLY A 251 -0.16 -23.83 -26.46
N SER A 252 -0.35 -23.67 -27.77
CA SER A 252 -0.10 -22.41 -28.47
C SER A 252 -1.13 -22.21 -29.56
N ILE A 253 -1.80 -21.06 -29.58
CA ILE A 253 -2.77 -20.71 -30.63
C ILE A 253 -2.71 -19.21 -30.96
N VAL A 254 -2.99 -18.87 -32.23
CA VAL A 254 -3.18 -17.48 -32.65
C VAL A 254 -4.62 -17.09 -32.33
N LEU A 255 -4.82 -15.92 -31.72
CA LEU A 255 -6.14 -15.46 -31.28
C LEU A 255 -6.96 -14.87 -32.46
N THR A 256 -7.49 -15.77 -33.29
CA THR A 256 -8.50 -15.46 -34.30
C THR A 256 -9.92 -15.72 -33.74
N PRO A 257 -10.97 -15.07 -34.27
CA PRO A 257 -12.36 -15.34 -33.91
C PRO A 257 -12.74 -16.83 -33.98
N GLU A 258 -12.32 -17.51 -35.05
CA GLU A 258 -12.55 -18.95 -35.27
C GLU A 258 -11.93 -19.79 -34.15
N ASN A 259 -10.63 -19.63 -33.90
CA ASN A 259 -9.90 -20.38 -32.88
C ASN A 259 -10.47 -20.20 -31.47
N LEU A 260 -10.94 -18.99 -31.16
CA LEU A 260 -11.56 -18.67 -29.87
C LEU A 260 -12.93 -19.30 -29.69
N SER A 261 -13.72 -19.40 -30.77
CA SER A 261 -15.02 -20.04 -30.72
C SER A 261 -14.93 -21.54 -30.41
N GLU A 262 -13.85 -22.19 -30.85
CA GLU A 262 -13.63 -23.62 -30.63
C GLU A 262 -12.96 -23.94 -29.29
N ASN A 263 -11.95 -23.15 -28.89
CA ASN A 263 -11.07 -23.48 -27.75
C ASN A 263 -11.34 -22.63 -26.51
N GLY A 264 -11.96 -21.45 -26.69
CA GLY A 264 -11.95 -20.40 -25.70
C GLY A 264 -10.54 -19.88 -25.39
N LEU A 265 -10.39 -19.24 -24.24
CA LEU A 265 -9.12 -18.67 -23.80
C LEU A 265 -8.96 -18.75 -22.29
N TYR A 266 -7.84 -19.32 -21.84
CA TYR A 266 -7.41 -19.25 -20.45
C TYR A 266 -6.55 -18.01 -20.24
N VAL A 267 -6.83 -17.31 -19.14
CA VAL A 267 -5.96 -16.28 -18.59
C VAL A 267 -5.43 -16.78 -17.26
N TYR A 268 -4.11 -16.90 -17.18
CA TYR A 268 -3.38 -17.28 -15.98
C TYR A 268 -2.73 -16.04 -15.35
N SER A 269 -2.85 -15.92 -14.03
CA SER A 269 -2.16 -14.92 -13.23
C SER A 269 -1.47 -15.57 -12.03
N ALA A 270 -0.22 -15.19 -11.81
CA ALA A 270 0.51 -15.49 -10.59
C ALA A 270 0.56 -14.23 -9.74
N ILE A 271 -0.12 -14.23 -8.60
CA ILE A 271 -0.26 -13.08 -7.71
C ILE A 271 0.44 -13.39 -6.41
N ARG A 272 1.32 -12.51 -5.97
CA ARG A 272 1.97 -12.66 -4.68
C ARG A 272 1.22 -11.88 -3.61
N ALA A 273 1.13 -12.47 -2.42
CA ALA A 273 0.53 -11.88 -1.22
C ALA A 273 1.28 -12.33 0.05
N PRO A 274 1.15 -11.59 1.18
CA PRO A 274 1.59 -12.05 2.49
C PRO A 274 1.06 -13.45 2.82
N ARG A 275 1.88 -14.28 3.46
CA ARG A 275 1.42 -15.61 3.91
C ARG A 275 0.29 -15.47 4.92
N GLY A 276 -0.68 -16.38 4.84
CA GLY A 276 -1.89 -16.36 5.67
C GLY A 276 -3.00 -15.45 5.14
N LEU A 277 -2.73 -14.59 4.15
CA LEU A 277 -3.76 -13.77 3.52
C LEU A 277 -4.73 -14.65 2.71
N SER A 278 -6.02 -14.54 2.97
CA SER A 278 -7.08 -15.02 2.07
C SER A 278 -7.69 -13.81 1.36
N GLU A 279 -7.78 -13.86 0.04
CA GLU A 279 -8.28 -12.76 -0.78
C GLU A 279 -9.14 -13.32 -1.91
N THR A 280 -10.21 -12.62 -2.26
CA THR A 280 -10.96 -12.88 -3.48
C THR A 280 -10.50 -11.88 -4.54
N ILE A 281 -9.98 -12.40 -5.66
CA ILE A 281 -9.63 -11.58 -6.82
C ILE A 281 -10.68 -11.73 -7.90
N ILE A 282 -10.74 -10.76 -8.80
CA ILE A 282 -11.66 -10.77 -9.93
C ILE A 282 -10.85 -10.64 -11.22
N HIS A 283 -11.00 -11.60 -12.13
CA HIS A 283 -10.61 -11.43 -13.52
C HIS A 283 -11.76 -10.72 -14.25
N GLU A 284 -11.64 -9.41 -14.43
CA GLU A 284 -12.59 -8.58 -15.15
C GLU A 284 -12.20 -8.51 -16.64
N TRP A 285 -12.95 -9.22 -17.48
CA TRP A 285 -12.74 -9.26 -18.92
C TRP A 285 -13.36 -8.04 -19.58
N ARG A 286 -12.54 -7.35 -20.38
CA ARG A 286 -12.93 -6.16 -21.12
C ARG A 286 -12.63 -6.32 -22.60
N HIS A 287 -13.57 -5.85 -23.40
CA HIS A 287 -13.45 -5.74 -24.86
C HIS A 287 -13.72 -4.28 -25.23
N GLU A 288 -12.80 -3.63 -25.94
CA GLU A 288 -12.91 -2.21 -26.31
C GLU A 288 -13.25 -1.30 -25.10
N ASN A 289 -12.62 -1.58 -23.96
CA ASN A 289 -12.82 -0.95 -22.65
C ASN A 289 -14.17 -1.20 -21.95
N ALA A 290 -15.14 -1.85 -22.60
CA ALA A 290 -16.39 -2.28 -21.98
C ALA A 290 -16.20 -3.56 -21.17
N VAL A 291 -16.78 -3.64 -19.97
CA VAL A 291 -16.75 -4.85 -19.14
C VAL A 291 -17.74 -5.86 -19.72
N ILE A 292 -17.25 -7.03 -20.10
CA ILE A 292 -18.05 -8.12 -20.68
C ILE A 292 -18.32 -9.22 -19.65
N ASP A 293 -17.34 -9.49 -18.77
CA ASP A 293 -17.43 -10.59 -17.82
C ASP A 293 -16.60 -10.34 -16.56
N ARG A 294 -16.96 -11.01 -15.46
CA ARG A 294 -16.26 -10.96 -14.18
C ARG A 294 -16.22 -12.34 -13.56
N VAL A 295 -15.01 -12.89 -13.40
CA VAL A 295 -14.79 -14.19 -12.79
C VAL A 295 -14.12 -14.00 -11.43
N GLU A 296 -14.83 -14.33 -10.35
CA GLU A 296 -14.31 -14.31 -8.98
C GLU A 296 -13.47 -15.57 -8.72
N LEU A 297 -12.30 -15.38 -8.13
CA LEU A 297 -11.32 -16.44 -7.84
C LEU A 297 -10.79 -16.24 -6.42
N ASP A 298 -10.95 -17.25 -5.56
CA ASP A 298 -10.40 -17.21 -4.21
C ASP A 298 -8.92 -17.64 -4.22
N ILE A 299 -8.07 -16.84 -3.58
CA ILE A 299 -6.65 -17.11 -3.39
C ILE A 299 -6.32 -17.18 -1.89
N ALA A 300 -5.49 -18.14 -1.51
CA ALA A 300 -5.08 -18.36 -0.12
C ALA A 300 -3.56 -18.46 0.01
N GLY A 301 -3.00 -17.61 0.89
CA GLY A 301 -1.62 -17.37 1.33
C GLY A 301 -0.60 -18.53 1.35
N GLY A 302 0.72 -18.26 1.36
CA GLY A 302 1.80 -19.21 1.73
C GLY A 302 2.94 -19.64 0.77
N ARG A 303 2.99 -19.34 -0.55
CA ARG A 303 4.03 -19.93 -1.45
C ARG A 303 4.97 -18.90 -2.10
N GLU A 304 6.26 -19.25 -2.27
CA GLU A 304 7.26 -18.37 -2.90
C GLU A 304 6.89 -17.98 -4.34
N GLN A 305 6.19 -18.82 -5.10
CA GLN A 305 5.87 -18.54 -6.51
C GLN A 305 4.64 -17.62 -6.68
N GLY A 306 3.97 -17.22 -5.59
CA GLY A 306 2.66 -16.58 -5.61
C GLY A 306 1.51 -17.58 -5.80
N TYR A 307 0.27 -17.12 -5.68
CA TYR A 307 -0.95 -17.86 -5.98
C TYR A 307 -1.19 -17.87 -7.46
N ARG A 308 -1.44 -19.07 -7.96
CA ARG A 308 -1.80 -19.32 -9.34
C ARG A 308 -3.32 -19.29 -9.43
N ALA A 309 -3.85 -18.32 -10.14
CA ALA A 309 -5.25 -18.18 -10.44
C ALA A 309 -5.45 -18.21 -11.96
N TRP A 310 -6.54 -18.80 -12.42
CA TRP A 310 -6.87 -18.82 -13.83
C TRP A 310 -8.38 -18.74 -14.04
N SER A 311 -8.78 -18.17 -15.17
CA SER A 311 -10.16 -18.16 -15.65
C SER A 311 -10.19 -18.61 -17.10
N HIS A 312 -11.18 -19.44 -17.45
CA HIS A 312 -11.44 -19.86 -18.83
C HIS A 312 -12.65 -19.10 -19.37
N LYS A 313 -12.46 -18.33 -20.44
CA LYS A 313 -13.57 -17.72 -21.17
C LYS A 313 -13.88 -18.58 -22.39
N GLN A 314 -15.10 -19.11 -22.46
CA GLN A 314 -15.60 -19.90 -23.58
C GLN A 314 -16.53 -19.08 -24.48
N ASN A 315 -17.40 -18.28 -23.86
CA ASN A 315 -18.41 -17.50 -24.58
C ASN A 315 -17.86 -16.10 -24.92
N PHE A 316 -17.37 -15.95 -26.15
CA PHE A 316 -17.01 -14.66 -26.74
C PHE A 316 -18.20 -14.07 -27.51
N PRO A 317 -18.30 -12.73 -27.62
CA PRO A 317 -19.34 -12.07 -28.41
C PRO A 317 -19.19 -12.41 -29.91
N GLU A 318 -20.27 -12.24 -30.70
CA GLU A 318 -20.28 -12.56 -32.14
C GLU A 318 -19.20 -11.80 -32.94
N ALA A 319 -18.86 -10.58 -32.52
CA ALA A 319 -17.74 -9.81 -33.06
C ALA A 319 -16.63 -9.68 -32.01
N PRO A 320 -15.74 -10.69 -31.85
CA PRO A 320 -14.72 -10.70 -30.81
C PRO A 320 -13.44 -9.95 -31.21
N GLU A 321 -13.35 -9.44 -32.43
CA GLU A 321 -12.18 -8.71 -32.94
C GLU A 321 -11.87 -7.44 -32.14
N GLY A 322 -10.59 -7.08 -32.09
CA GLY A 322 -10.12 -5.85 -31.46
C GLY A 322 -9.33 -6.06 -30.18
N GLU A 323 -9.28 -5.02 -29.35
CA GLU A 323 -8.45 -4.98 -28.15
C GLU A 323 -9.19 -5.55 -26.94
N TRP A 324 -8.54 -6.53 -26.31
CA TRP A 324 -9.02 -7.17 -25.10
C TRP A 324 -8.06 -6.94 -23.94
N ARG A 325 -8.65 -6.88 -22.75
CA ARG A 325 -7.90 -6.77 -21.51
C ARG A 325 -8.60 -7.55 -20.40
N VAL A 326 -7.84 -8.31 -19.64
CA VAL A 326 -8.27 -8.83 -18.35
C VAL A 326 -7.64 -8.01 -17.25
N ASP A 327 -8.47 -7.21 -16.59
CA ASP A 327 -8.07 -6.48 -15.39
C ASP A 327 -8.16 -7.44 -14.19
N ILE A 328 -7.06 -7.56 -13.45
CA ILE A 328 -6.99 -8.40 -12.26
C ILE A 328 -7.19 -7.48 -11.06
N MET A 329 -8.33 -7.65 -10.40
CA MET A 329 -8.85 -6.71 -9.40
C MET A 329 -8.99 -7.39 -8.03
N THR A 330 -8.95 -6.62 -6.96
CA THR A 330 -9.46 -7.05 -5.65
C THR A 330 -10.98 -6.96 -5.61
N ASP A 331 -11.61 -7.66 -4.67
CA ASP A 331 -13.05 -7.53 -4.36
C ASP A 331 -13.50 -6.06 -4.11
N SER A 332 -12.57 -5.25 -3.61
CA SER A 332 -12.77 -3.85 -3.23
C SER A 332 -12.60 -2.89 -4.41
N GLY A 333 -12.28 -3.40 -5.60
CA GLY A 333 -12.15 -2.64 -6.84
C GLY A 333 -10.77 -2.02 -7.09
N GLN A 334 -9.74 -2.47 -6.36
CA GLN A 334 -8.36 -2.03 -6.61
C GLN A 334 -7.72 -2.92 -7.68
N ARG A 335 -7.06 -2.32 -8.67
CA ARG A 335 -6.35 -3.09 -9.70
C ARG A 335 -5.01 -3.59 -9.17
N ILE A 336 -4.76 -4.89 -9.31
CA ILE A 336 -3.49 -5.56 -8.99
C ILE A 336 -2.59 -5.57 -10.25
N GLY A 337 -3.20 -5.72 -11.42
CA GLY A 337 -2.53 -5.61 -12.72
C GLY A 337 -3.48 -5.93 -13.87
N LEU A 338 -2.92 -6.18 -15.06
CA LEU A 338 -3.70 -6.44 -16.26
C LEU A 338 -2.94 -7.34 -17.24
N VAL A 339 -3.69 -8.04 -18.08
CA VAL A 339 -3.19 -8.79 -19.24
C VAL A 339 -3.93 -8.29 -20.46
N SER A 340 -3.23 -7.81 -21.48
CA SER A 340 -3.81 -7.32 -22.74
C SER A 340 -3.50 -8.27 -23.89
N PHE A 341 -4.42 -8.39 -24.83
CA PHE A 341 -4.25 -9.14 -26.07
C PHE A 341 -5.19 -8.62 -27.15
N THR A 342 -4.84 -8.89 -28.40
CA THR A 342 -5.59 -8.45 -29.58
C THR A 342 -6.13 -9.67 -30.31
N ILE A 343 -7.41 -9.63 -30.67
CA ILE A 343 -8.08 -10.65 -31.49
C ILE A 343 -8.24 -10.09 -32.90
N SER A 344 -7.82 -10.86 -33.91
CA SER A 344 -7.84 -10.41 -35.31
C SER A 344 -7.80 -11.60 -36.26
N ASP A 345 -8.48 -11.50 -37.39
CA ASP A 345 -8.35 -12.46 -38.51
C ASP A 345 -6.98 -12.40 -39.16
N ASP A 346 -6.35 -11.21 -39.18
CA ASP A 346 -4.97 -11.03 -39.62
C ASP A 346 -4.01 -11.63 -38.58
N PRO A 347 -3.32 -12.75 -38.87
CA PRO A 347 -2.44 -13.42 -37.91
C PRO A 347 -1.22 -12.58 -37.52
N GLN A 348 -0.87 -11.56 -38.31
CA GLN A 348 0.23 -10.65 -37.98
C GLN A 348 -0.14 -9.64 -36.89
N LYS A 349 -1.44 -9.36 -36.72
CA LYS A 349 -1.97 -8.45 -35.69
C LYS A 349 -2.49 -9.19 -34.47
N ALA A 350 -2.96 -10.41 -34.65
CA ALA A 350 -3.47 -11.24 -33.57
C ALA A 350 -2.37 -11.59 -32.57
N THR A 351 -2.71 -11.57 -31.28
CA THR A 351 -1.81 -12.06 -30.23
C THR A 351 -1.70 -13.58 -30.30
N VAL A 352 -0.52 -14.12 -29.97
CA VAL A 352 -0.32 -15.57 -29.80
C VAL A 352 -0.45 -15.93 -28.33
N ALA A 353 -1.43 -16.77 -28.01
CA ALA A 353 -1.59 -17.39 -26.70
C ALA A 353 -0.73 -18.65 -26.65
N ASP A 354 0.53 -18.48 -26.25
CA ASP A 354 1.61 -19.48 -26.32
C ASP A 354 1.78 -20.34 -25.06
N GLY A 355 0.92 -20.14 -24.05
CA GLY A 355 1.01 -20.81 -22.76
C GLY A 355 2.28 -20.45 -21.96
N GLN A 356 3.12 -19.53 -22.44
CA GLN A 356 4.36 -19.19 -21.76
C GLN A 356 4.10 -18.24 -20.61
N ILE A 357 4.54 -18.64 -19.41
CA ILE A 357 4.47 -17.81 -18.21
C ILE A 357 5.46 -16.65 -18.32
N LYS A 358 4.95 -15.48 -18.68
CA LYS A 358 5.72 -14.25 -18.83
C LYS A 358 5.81 -13.54 -17.48
N ARG A 359 7.04 -13.35 -16.99
CA ARG A 359 7.31 -12.60 -15.76
C ARG A 359 7.01 -11.10 -15.94
N THR A 360 6.34 -10.50 -14.95
CA THR A 360 5.89 -9.10 -14.98
C THR A 360 6.58 -8.25 -13.91
N GLY A 361 6.80 -6.95 -14.21
CA GLY A 361 7.38 -6.01 -13.27
C GLY A 361 8.77 -6.40 -12.77
N PHE A 362 8.99 -6.33 -11.44
CA PHE A 362 10.27 -6.62 -10.79
C PHE A 362 10.73 -8.09 -10.92
N SER A 363 9.84 -9.04 -11.22
CA SER A 363 10.25 -10.44 -11.42
C SER A 363 11.10 -10.64 -12.69
N LYS A 364 11.08 -9.67 -13.63
CA LYS A 364 12.00 -9.61 -14.77
C LYS A 364 13.45 -9.34 -14.37
N LEU A 365 13.69 -8.63 -13.25
CA LEU A 365 15.03 -8.19 -12.83
C LEU A 365 15.91 -9.31 -12.26
N ASN A 366 15.42 -10.56 -12.21
CA ASN A 366 16.13 -11.78 -11.80
C ASN A 366 17.04 -11.61 -10.55
N LEU A 367 16.56 -10.84 -9.55
CA LEU A 367 17.28 -10.47 -8.32
C LEU A 367 17.66 -11.67 -7.42
N LYS A 368 17.31 -12.89 -7.83
CA LYS A 368 17.67 -14.14 -7.14
C LYS A 368 19.19 -14.33 -7.00
N HIS A 369 19.99 -13.77 -7.93
CA HIS A 369 21.45 -13.86 -7.90
C HIS A 369 22.15 -12.97 -6.86
N PHE A 370 21.45 -11.97 -6.30
CA PHE A 370 22.06 -11.02 -5.35
C PHE A 370 21.82 -11.39 -3.87
N VAL A 371 21.26 -12.57 -3.61
CA VAL A 371 20.93 -13.02 -2.25
C VAL A 371 21.76 -14.26 -1.89
N PRO A 372 22.69 -14.17 -0.92
CA PRO A 372 23.49 -15.31 -0.48
C PRO A 372 22.59 -16.40 0.12
N GLY A 373 22.81 -17.65 -0.28
CA GLY A 373 22.11 -18.83 0.27
C GLY A 373 21.32 -19.67 -0.74
N GLN A 374 21.36 -19.36 -2.03
CA GLN A 374 20.85 -20.26 -3.07
C GLN A 374 21.97 -21.15 -3.62
N SER A 375 22.18 -22.31 -2.99
CA SER A 375 22.66 -23.49 -3.72
C SER A 375 21.42 -24.24 -4.19
N PHE A 376 21.11 -24.18 -5.47
CA PHE A 376 20.21 -25.15 -6.09
C PHE A 376 20.98 -25.89 -7.16
N SER A 377 21.06 -27.22 -6.98
CA SER A 377 21.23 -28.17 -8.06
C SER A 377 20.13 -27.94 -9.08
N VAL A 378 20.55 -27.86 -10.34
CA VAL A 378 19.66 -28.00 -11.49
C VAL A 378 19.26 -29.47 -11.54
N ASP A 379 18.01 -29.73 -11.89
CA ASP A 379 17.28 -31.01 -11.98
C ASP A 379 16.48 -31.38 -10.71
N ASP A 380 15.20 -30.96 -10.72
CA ASP A 380 14.00 -31.82 -10.52
C ASP A 380 12.70 -31.01 -10.65
#